data_AF-A0AAT9I029-F1
#
_entry.id   AF-A0AAT9I029-F1
#
_cell.length_a   1.000
_cell.length_b   1.000
_cell.length_c   1.000
_cell.angle_alpha   90.00
_cell.angle_beta   90.00
_cell.angle_gamma   90.00
#
_symmetry.space_group_name_H-M   'P 1'
#
loop_
_entity.id
_entity.type
_entity.pdbx_description
1 polymer ?
#
loop_
_entity_poly.entity_id
_entity_poly.type
_entity_poly.pdbx_seq_one_letter_code
_entity_poly.pdbx_strand_id
1 'polypeptide(L)'
;MAKKRPQTKAKRPQLTDGQIPVVGAREPCPCGSGRRYKACHGREAAHAVTELVHRPFEGLPGECDWVALRELVPAATVELKLKEDLPEGVPSVTLATVLPMAWPALRRDDGSVLLGLQNDTSSGDISRDLADTLRRALTAGPGTPVQSRRAPPTVSDCRICSTPRALSSRSCTAASSSGSRTRRTPRRTSPPPWSGPTPRPSRP
;
A
#
# COMPACT_ATOMS: atom_id res chain seq x y z
N MET A 1 17.40 -46.04 -3.14
CA MET A 1 18.47 -45.28 -3.84
C MET A 1 17.85 -44.11 -4.58
N ALA A 2 18.12 -42.87 -4.15
CA ALA A 2 17.60 -41.68 -4.82
C ALA A 2 18.38 -41.43 -6.13
N LYS A 3 17.70 -41.55 -7.27
CA LYS A 3 18.29 -41.26 -8.59
C LYS A 3 18.59 -39.76 -8.69
N LYS A 4 19.87 -39.38 -8.73
CA LYS A 4 20.32 -38.00 -8.99
C LYS A 4 19.93 -37.61 -10.42
N ARG A 5 19.10 -36.56 -10.54
CA ARG A 5 18.70 -35.95 -11.82
C ARG A 5 19.93 -35.27 -12.46
N PRO A 6 20.24 -35.51 -13.74
CA PRO A 6 21.45 -34.98 -14.37
C PRO A 6 21.35 -33.45 -14.53
N GLN A 7 22.41 -32.73 -14.12
CA GLN A 7 22.48 -31.28 -14.32
C GLN A 7 22.88 -30.98 -15.77
N THR A 8 21.99 -30.32 -16.49
CA THR A 8 22.28 -29.69 -17.78
C THR A 8 23.35 -28.62 -17.58
N LYS A 9 24.50 -28.74 -18.24
CA LYS A 9 25.57 -27.73 -18.21
C LYS A 9 25.05 -26.43 -18.85
N ALA A 10 24.65 -25.47 -18.02
CA ALA A 10 24.30 -24.13 -18.49
C ALA A 10 25.55 -23.42 -19.05
N LYS A 11 25.37 -22.69 -20.15
CA LYS A 11 26.41 -21.89 -20.83
C LYS A 11 26.90 -20.80 -19.86
N ARG A 12 28.21 -20.73 -19.66
CA ARG A 12 28.85 -19.80 -18.71
C ARG A 12 28.60 -18.34 -19.18
N PRO A 13 27.96 -17.48 -18.38
CA PRO A 13 27.75 -16.08 -18.76
C PRO A 13 29.09 -15.36 -18.82
N GLN A 14 29.31 -14.65 -19.93
CA GLN A 14 30.56 -13.95 -20.23
C GLN A 14 30.55 -12.57 -19.56
N LEU A 15 31.72 -12.13 -19.08
CA LEU A 15 31.95 -10.75 -18.67
C LEU A 15 31.90 -9.85 -19.91
N THR A 16 31.06 -8.83 -19.89
CA THR A 16 31.03 -7.76 -20.91
C THR A 16 31.54 -6.47 -20.28
N ASP A 17 32.61 -5.90 -20.85
CA ASP A 17 33.13 -4.56 -20.55
C ASP A 17 33.26 -4.20 -19.06
N GLY A 18 33.76 -5.14 -18.24
CA GLY A 18 33.99 -4.91 -16.81
C GLY A 18 32.74 -4.97 -15.92
N GLN A 19 31.54 -5.08 -16.50
CA GLN A 19 30.31 -5.35 -15.75
C GLN A 19 30.06 -6.86 -15.65
N ILE A 20 29.92 -7.33 -14.41
CA ILE A 20 29.61 -8.74 -14.13
C ILE A 20 28.10 -8.95 -14.28
N PRO A 21 27.65 -9.82 -15.20
CA PRO A 21 26.23 -10.03 -15.42
C PRO A 21 25.56 -10.63 -14.18
N VAL A 22 24.31 -10.23 -13.93
CA VAL A 22 23.50 -10.77 -12.84
C VAL A 22 23.15 -12.22 -13.16
N VAL A 23 23.60 -13.13 -12.30
CA VAL A 23 23.30 -14.57 -12.37
C VAL A 23 22.52 -15.01 -11.13
N GLY A 24 22.03 -16.25 -11.12
CA GLY A 24 21.27 -16.78 -9.99
C GLY A 24 22.07 -16.69 -8.69
N ALA A 25 21.42 -16.33 -7.57
CA ALA A 25 22.09 -16.07 -6.29
C ALA A 25 22.97 -17.24 -5.78
N ARG A 26 22.62 -18.48 -6.14
CA ARG A 26 23.35 -19.70 -5.77
C ARG A 26 24.35 -20.16 -6.83
N GLU A 27 24.36 -19.53 -8.00
CA GLU A 27 25.26 -19.85 -9.11
C GLU A 27 26.67 -19.32 -8.84
N PRO A 28 27.71 -19.94 -9.46
CA PRO A 28 29.08 -19.44 -9.37
C PRO A 28 29.16 -18.03 -9.95
N CYS A 29 29.88 -17.13 -9.27
CA CYS A 29 30.03 -15.75 -9.74
C CYS A 29 30.85 -15.71 -11.04
N PRO A 30 30.44 -14.93 -12.06
CA PRO A 30 31.15 -14.85 -13.35
C PRO A 30 32.54 -14.23 -13.26
N CYS A 31 32.88 -13.54 -12.16
CA CYS A 31 34.17 -12.86 -11.97
C CYS A 31 35.37 -13.79 -11.74
N GLY A 32 35.18 -15.11 -11.75
CA GLY A 32 36.27 -16.08 -11.55
C GLY A 32 36.72 -16.28 -10.10
N SER A 33 36.09 -15.61 -9.12
CA SER A 33 36.48 -15.69 -7.71
C SER A 33 36.21 -17.03 -7.01
N GLY A 34 35.58 -18.00 -7.68
CA GLY A 34 35.17 -19.29 -7.09
C GLY A 34 34.03 -19.19 -6.05
N ARG A 35 33.63 -17.97 -5.66
CA ARG A 35 32.53 -17.72 -4.72
C ARG A 35 31.17 -17.76 -5.42
N ARG A 36 30.12 -18.08 -4.65
CA ARG A 36 28.72 -17.94 -5.12
C ARG A 36 28.42 -16.47 -5.40
N TYR A 37 27.59 -16.19 -6.40
CA TYR A 37 27.26 -14.82 -6.83
C TYR A 37 26.83 -13.93 -5.66
N LYS A 38 25.89 -14.39 -4.81
CA LYS A 38 25.41 -13.63 -3.64
C LYS A 38 26.49 -13.24 -2.62
N ALA A 39 27.58 -13.99 -2.54
CA ALA A 39 28.67 -13.76 -1.58
C ALA A 39 29.80 -12.90 -2.19
N CYS A 40 29.64 -12.51 -3.45
CA CYS A 40 30.59 -11.71 -4.21
C CYS A 40 29.83 -10.48 -4.77
N HIS A 41 29.56 -10.43 -6.07
CA HIS A 41 28.91 -9.29 -6.73
C HIS A 41 27.38 -9.21 -6.55
N GLY A 42 26.76 -10.27 -6.03
CA GLY A 42 25.35 -10.26 -5.66
C GLY A 42 25.07 -9.60 -4.31
N ARG A 43 26.08 -9.10 -3.58
CA ARG A 43 25.89 -8.41 -2.30
C ARG A 43 25.23 -7.05 -2.48
N GLU A 44 25.71 -6.22 -3.40
CA GLU A 44 25.09 -4.92 -3.68
C GLU A 44 23.65 -5.07 -4.18
N ALA A 45 23.42 -6.03 -5.08
CA ALA A 45 22.08 -6.39 -5.53
C ALA A 45 21.17 -6.90 -4.38
N ALA A 46 21.73 -7.54 -3.34
CA ALA A 46 20.99 -7.97 -2.16
C ALA A 46 20.78 -6.82 -1.15
N HIS A 47 21.75 -5.92 -0.97
CA HIS A 47 21.64 -4.77 -0.07
C HIS A 47 20.67 -3.71 -0.58
N ALA A 48 20.60 -3.49 -1.90
CA ALA A 48 19.60 -2.63 -2.52
C ALA A 48 18.15 -3.12 -2.28
N VAL A 49 17.95 -4.37 -1.86
CA VAL A 49 16.63 -4.92 -1.49
C VAL A 49 16.25 -4.55 -0.04
N THR A 50 17.19 -4.08 0.79
CA THR A 50 17.01 -3.89 2.24
C THR A 50 17.15 -2.43 2.68
N GLU A 51 17.00 -1.45 1.80
CA GLU A 51 16.89 -0.06 2.24
C GLU A 51 15.46 0.19 2.73
N LEU A 52 15.24 -0.06 4.02
CA LEU A 52 13.95 0.14 4.67
C LEU A 52 13.75 1.63 4.91
N VAL A 53 12.76 2.22 4.25
CA VAL A 53 12.41 3.63 4.45
C VAL A 53 11.57 3.75 5.73
N HIS A 54 12.11 4.45 6.73
CA HIS A 54 11.48 4.55 8.05
C HIS A 54 10.20 5.40 8.08
N ARG A 55 10.10 6.46 7.28
CA ARG A 55 8.94 7.35 7.21
C ARG A 55 8.45 7.48 5.75
N PRO A 56 7.84 6.42 5.19
CA PRO A 56 7.52 6.38 3.78
C PRO A 56 6.50 7.44 3.34
N PHE A 57 5.64 7.90 4.25
CA PHE A 57 4.61 8.89 3.97
C PHE A 57 5.03 10.33 4.34
N GLU A 58 6.30 10.56 4.68
CA GLU A 58 6.82 11.89 5.00
C GLU A 58 6.56 12.88 3.86
N GLY A 59 5.99 14.04 4.20
CA GLY A 59 5.67 15.09 3.24
C GLY A 59 4.34 14.91 2.49
N LEU A 60 3.63 13.79 2.68
CA LEU A 60 2.28 13.65 2.14
C LEU A 60 1.25 14.39 3.01
N PRO A 61 0.25 15.05 2.40
CA PRO A 61 -0.88 15.62 3.14
C PRO A 61 -1.58 14.54 3.99
N GLY A 62 -1.77 14.81 5.27
CA GLY A 62 -2.39 13.86 6.21
C GLY A 62 -1.59 12.58 6.40
N GLU A 63 -0.27 12.67 6.54
CA GLU A 63 0.63 11.55 6.87
C GLU A 63 0.08 10.63 7.97
N CYS A 64 -0.50 11.19 9.04
CA CYS A 64 -1.09 10.40 10.13
C CYS A 64 -2.26 9.52 9.67
N ASP A 65 -3.07 9.98 8.71
CA ASP A 65 -4.17 9.19 8.15
C ASP A 65 -3.63 8.03 7.30
N TRP A 66 -2.55 8.24 6.54
CA TRP A 66 -1.86 7.16 5.82
C TRP A 66 -1.32 6.09 6.77
N VAL A 67 -0.65 6.50 7.85
CA VAL A 67 -0.14 5.58 8.88
C VAL A 67 -1.29 4.86 9.57
N ALA A 68 -2.36 5.57 9.94
CA ALA A 68 -3.54 4.96 10.56
C ALA A 68 -4.20 3.93 9.63
N LEU A 69 -4.41 4.27 8.37
CA LEU A 69 -4.98 3.36 7.38
C LEU A 69 -4.07 2.15 7.11
N ARG A 70 -2.75 2.31 7.17
CA ARG A 70 -1.80 1.22 6.93
C ARG A 70 -1.68 0.25 8.11
N GLU A 71 -1.72 0.75 9.34
CA GLU A 71 -1.34 -0.03 10.53
C GLU A 71 -2.51 -0.37 11.45
N LEU A 72 -3.56 0.48 11.50
CA LEU A 72 -4.57 0.40 12.56
C LEU A 72 -5.98 0.14 12.03
N VAL A 73 -6.33 0.65 10.85
CA VAL A 73 -7.72 0.64 10.39
C VAL A 73 -8.02 -0.62 9.56
N PRO A 74 -8.90 -1.52 10.04
CA PRO A 74 -9.39 -2.62 9.23
C PRO A 74 -10.48 -2.16 8.27
N ALA A 75 -10.53 -2.76 7.08
CA ALA A 75 -11.63 -2.66 6.12
C ALA A 75 -12.13 -1.23 5.80
N ALA A 76 -11.23 -0.26 5.64
CA ALA A 76 -11.59 1.10 5.24
C ALA A 76 -11.38 1.34 3.75
N THR A 77 -12.19 2.23 3.18
CA THR A 77 -12.03 2.77 1.84
C THR A 77 -12.05 4.29 1.85
N VAL A 78 -11.27 4.89 0.95
CA VAL A 78 -11.11 6.33 0.83
C VAL A 78 -11.00 6.71 -0.64
N GLU A 79 -11.82 7.66 -1.09
CA GLU A 79 -11.64 8.23 -2.43
C GLU A 79 -10.36 9.07 -2.48
N LEU A 80 -9.56 8.86 -3.51
CA LEU A 80 -8.31 9.59 -3.72
C LEU A 80 -8.47 10.63 -4.83
N LYS A 81 -7.93 11.82 -4.59
CA LYS A 81 -7.70 12.82 -5.65
C LYS A 81 -6.25 12.76 -6.08
N LEU A 82 -6.02 12.65 -7.38
CA LEU A 82 -4.68 12.71 -7.96
C LEU A 82 -4.29 14.16 -8.26
N LYS A 83 -2.99 14.43 -8.34
CA LYS A 83 -2.43 15.74 -8.72
C LYS A 83 -2.71 16.05 -10.20
N GLU A 84 -2.69 15.00 -11.02
CA GLU A 84 -3.02 15.04 -12.44
C GLU A 84 -4.47 14.58 -12.63
N ASP A 85 -5.11 15.05 -13.70
CA ASP A 85 -6.45 14.58 -14.07
C ASP A 85 -6.44 13.07 -14.38
N LEU A 86 -7.57 12.42 -14.13
CA LEU A 86 -7.71 10.99 -14.42
C LEU A 86 -7.68 10.75 -15.93
N PRO A 87 -6.98 9.70 -16.40
CA PRO A 87 -6.96 9.37 -17.81
C PRO A 87 -8.34 8.88 -18.27
N GLU A 88 -8.57 8.96 -19.57
CA GLU A 88 -9.82 8.52 -20.18
C GLU A 88 -10.15 7.05 -19.80
N GLY A 89 -11.42 6.82 -19.45
CA GLY A 89 -11.89 5.51 -18.99
C GLY A 89 -11.62 5.19 -17.51
N VAL A 90 -10.98 6.06 -16.73
CA VAL A 90 -10.89 5.95 -15.26
C VAL A 90 -11.86 6.95 -14.61
N PRO A 91 -13.03 6.52 -14.10
CA PRO A 91 -13.98 7.42 -13.46
C PRO A 91 -13.56 7.80 -12.02
N SER A 92 -12.84 6.92 -11.32
CA SER A 92 -12.45 7.14 -9.92
C SER A 92 -11.26 6.27 -9.48
N VAL A 93 -10.60 6.72 -8.41
CA VAL A 93 -9.56 5.97 -7.70
C VAL A 93 -9.93 5.91 -6.22
N THR A 94 -10.04 4.70 -5.69
CA THR A 94 -10.37 4.46 -4.28
C THR A 94 -9.26 3.66 -3.63
N LEU A 95 -8.68 4.22 -2.58
CA LEU A 95 -7.82 3.49 -1.66
C LEU A 95 -8.68 2.53 -0.83
N ALA A 96 -8.23 1.29 -0.68
CA ALA A 96 -8.76 0.33 0.26
C ALA A 96 -7.62 -0.13 1.16
N THR A 97 -7.91 -0.39 2.44
CA THR A 97 -6.87 -0.94 3.32
C THR A 97 -6.43 -2.31 2.85
N VAL A 98 -7.34 -3.20 2.47
CA VAL A 98 -7.03 -4.51 1.85
C VAL A 98 -8.00 -4.77 0.70
N LEU A 99 -7.50 -5.34 -0.40
CA LEU A 99 -8.33 -5.87 -1.49
C LEU A 99 -8.48 -7.39 -1.40
N PRO A 100 -9.57 -7.98 -1.96
CA PRO A 100 -9.68 -9.42 -2.10
C PRO A 100 -8.45 -10.00 -2.77
N MET A 101 -8.04 -11.20 -2.32
CA MET A 101 -6.83 -11.90 -2.78
C MET A 101 -5.52 -11.12 -2.58
N ALA A 102 -5.53 -10.10 -1.71
CA ALA A 102 -4.37 -9.25 -1.42
C ALA A 102 -3.74 -8.60 -2.66
N TRP A 103 -4.55 -8.32 -3.70
CA TRP A 103 -4.06 -7.59 -4.86
C TRP A 103 -3.64 -6.16 -4.49
N PRO A 104 -2.50 -5.67 -5.00
CA PRO A 104 -2.05 -4.30 -4.76
C PRO A 104 -2.93 -3.27 -5.47
N ALA A 105 -3.55 -3.62 -6.60
CA ALA A 105 -4.62 -2.84 -7.20
C ALA A 105 -5.51 -3.70 -8.08
N LEU A 106 -6.73 -3.21 -8.33
CA LEU A 106 -7.69 -3.81 -9.24
C LEU A 106 -8.33 -2.73 -10.10
N ARG A 107 -8.27 -2.88 -11.42
CA ARG A 107 -9.12 -2.14 -12.34
C ARG A 107 -10.45 -2.90 -12.47
N ARG A 108 -11.54 -2.31 -12.02
CA ARG A 108 -12.87 -2.92 -12.10
C ARG A 108 -13.45 -2.85 -13.51
N ASP A 109 -14.51 -3.61 -13.76
CA ASP A 109 -15.18 -3.66 -15.07
C ASP A 109 -15.84 -2.32 -15.46
N ASP A 110 -16.27 -1.54 -14.46
CA ASP A 110 -16.77 -0.17 -14.63
C ASP A 110 -15.66 0.87 -14.87
N GLY A 111 -14.40 0.42 -14.94
CA GLY A 111 -13.23 1.27 -15.11
C GLY A 111 -12.72 1.92 -13.82
N SER A 112 -13.40 1.79 -12.68
CA SER A 112 -12.88 2.34 -11.42
C SER A 112 -11.60 1.62 -10.96
N VAL A 113 -10.70 2.35 -10.32
CA VAL A 113 -9.46 1.79 -9.77
C VAL A 113 -9.59 1.62 -8.27
N LEU A 114 -9.31 0.42 -7.78
CA LEU A 114 -9.09 0.16 -6.36
C LEU A 114 -7.59 -0.02 -6.10
N LEU A 115 -7.04 0.67 -5.10
CA LEU A 115 -5.64 0.58 -4.70
C LEU A 115 -5.56 0.01 -3.26
N GLY A 116 -4.85 -1.10 -3.07
CA GLY A 116 -4.64 -1.74 -1.77
C GLY A 116 -3.46 -1.11 -1.01
N LEU A 117 -3.68 -0.71 0.24
CA LEU A 117 -2.66 -0.09 1.08
C LEU A 117 -1.86 -1.11 1.91
N GLN A 118 -2.52 -2.11 2.49
CA GLN A 118 -1.91 -3.07 3.41
C GLN A 118 -1.35 -4.29 2.67
N ASN A 119 -0.50 -4.00 1.68
CA ASN A 119 0.19 -4.98 0.87
C ASN A 119 1.65 -5.17 1.31
N ASP A 120 2.21 -6.33 1.02
CA ASP A 120 3.64 -6.58 1.21
C ASP A 120 4.45 -5.64 0.31
N THR A 121 5.36 -4.89 0.92
CA THR A 121 6.28 -4.01 0.20
C THR A 121 7.42 -4.81 -0.38
N SER A 122 7.75 -4.55 -1.64
CA SER A 122 8.81 -5.26 -2.35
C SER A 122 10.07 -4.42 -2.56
N SER A 123 9.99 -3.10 -2.33
CA SER A 123 11.14 -2.18 -2.38
C SER A 123 11.63 -1.70 -1.01
N GLY A 124 10.88 -1.92 0.08
CA GLY A 124 11.16 -1.34 1.40
C GLY A 124 10.64 0.10 1.58
N ASP A 125 10.05 0.68 0.53
CA ASP A 125 9.41 1.99 0.50
C ASP A 125 7.97 1.83 -0.02
N ILE A 126 7.00 1.80 0.91
CA ILE A 126 5.60 1.57 0.53
C ILE A 126 5.01 2.71 -0.31
N SER A 127 5.44 3.96 -0.09
CA SER A 127 4.94 5.11 -0.83
C SER A 127 5.35 5.00 -2.30
N ARG A 128 6.59 4.56 -2.55
CA ARG A 128 7.09 4.23 -3.88
C ARG A 128 6.36 3.07 -4.53
N ASP A 129 6.15 1.98 -3.79
CA ASP A 129 5.44 0.80 -4.31
C ASP A 129 3.98 1.14 -4.67
N LEU A 130 3.31 2.00 -3.88
CA LEU A 130 1.97 2.51 -4.18
C LEU A 130 1.96 3.39 -5.42
N ALA A 131 2.95 4.28 -5.58
CA ALA A 131 3.04 5.14 -6.75
C ALA A 131 3.22 4.33 -8.05
N ASP A 132 4.08 3.30 -8.04
CA ASP A 132 4.24 2.39 -9.18
C ASP A 132 2.97 1.60 -9.47
N THR A 133 2.35 1.05 -8.42
CA THR A 133 1.10 0.28 -8.54
C THR A 133 -0.02 1.12 -9.12
N LEU A 134 -0.21 2.35 -8.64
CA LEU A 134 -1.21 3.28 -9.14
C LEU A 134 -1.01 3.58 -10.62
N ARG A 135 0.22 3.89 -11.06
CA ARG A 135 0.52 4.16 -12.48
C ARG A 135 0.11 3.00 -13.38
N ARG A 136 0.36 1.75 -12.95
CA ARG A 136 -0.03 0.56 -13.71
C ARG A 136 -1.53 0.34 -13.73
N ALA A 137 -2.20 0.57 -12.60
CA ALA A 137 -3.65 0.41 -12.48
C ALA A 137 -4.40 1.38 -13.40
N LEU A 138 -3.91 2.62 -13.52
CA LEU A 138 -4.47 3.64 -14.42
C LEU A 138 -4.38 3.23 -15.90
N THR A 139 -3.35 2.48 -16.30
CA THR A 139 -3.16 1.98 -17.67
C THR A 139 -3.72 0.58 -17.91
N ALA A 140 -4.15 -0.13 -16.87
CA ALA A 140 -4.69 -1.49 -16.98
C ALA A 140 -6.11 -1.46 -17.60
N GLY A 141 -6.47 -2.50 -18.35
CA GLY A 141 -7.82 -2.66 -18.87
C GLY A 141 -8.85 -2.98 -17.77
N PRO A 142 -10.14 -2.69 -17.97
CA PRO A 142 -11.21 -3.11 -17.08
C PRO A 142 -11.16 -4.60 -16.74
N GLY A 143 -11.52 -4.97 -15.50
CA GLY A 143 -11.49 -6.34 -14.99
C GLY A 143 -10.08 -6.89 -14.66
N THR A 144 -9.03 -6.06 -14.73
CA THR A 144 -7.64 -6.52 -14.63
C THR A 144 -7.05 -6.29 -13.23
N PRO A 145 -6.58 -7.34 -12.54
CA PRO A 145 -5.78 -7.20 -11.33
C PRO A 145 -4.33 -6.79 -11.64
N VAL A 146 -3.78 -5.92 -10.81
CA VAL A 146 -2.37 -5.53 -10.89
C VAL A 146 -1.56 -6.48 -10.02
N GLN A 147 -0.50 -7.08 -10.58
CA GLN A 147 0.37 -8.01 -9.84
C GLN A 147 1.41 -7.28 -8.98
N SER A 148 1.76 -7.83 -7.82
CA SER A 148 2.84 -7.31 -6.99
C SER A 148 4.20 -7.38 -7.71
N ARG A 149 4.98 -6.31 -7.65
CA ARG A 149 6.36 -6.26 -8.16
C ARG A 149 7.15 -5.19 -7.44
N ARG A 150 8.48 -5.31 -7.47
CA ARG A 150 9.40 -4.25 -7.03
C ARG A 150 9.31 -3.03 -7.93
N ALA A 151 9.00 -1.88 -7.35
CA ALA A 151 9.05 -0.61 -8.06
C ALA A 151 10.49 -0.31 -8.53
N PRO A 152 10.69 0.24 -9.74
CA PRO A 152 11.99 0.70 -10.16
C PRO A 152 12.44 1.90 -9.30
N PRO A 153 13.76 2.09 -9.10
CA PRO A 153 14.27 3.14 -8.21
C PRO A 153 13.95 4.57 -8.70
N THR A 154 13.59 4.72 -9.98
CA THR A 154 13.24 5.99 -10.61
C THR A 154 11.83 6.48 -10.28
N VAL A 155 10.98 5.64 -9.69
CA VAL A 155 9.68 6.08 -9.18
C VAL A 155 9.92 6.69 -7.81
N SER A 156 9.79 8.01 -7.71
CA SER A 156 9.94 8.70 -6.41
C SER A 156 8.74 9.58 -6.05
N ASP A 157 7.84 9.85 -7.01
CA ASP A 157 6.77 10.83 -6.81
C ASP A 157 5.39 10.14 -6.75
N CYS A 158 4.81 10.17 -5.54
CA CYS A 158 3.43 9.78 -5.30
C CYS A 158 2.50 10.87 -5.84
N ARG A 159 1.71 10.53 -6.86
CA ARG A 159 0.80 11.45 -7.58
C ARG A 159 -0.47 11.77 -6.80
N ILE A 160 -0.58 11.37 -5.54
CA ILE A 160 -1.79 11.57 -4.74
C ILE A 160 -1.75 12.97 -4.12
N CYS A 161 -2.82 13.74 -4.30
CA CYS A 161 -2.92 15.15 -3.94
C CYS A 161 -3.58 15.39 -2.59
N SER A 162 -4.53 14.52 -2.20
CA SER A 162 -5.36 14.71 -1.02
C SER A 162 -4.98 13.82 0.16
N THR A 163 -5.20 14.34 1.36
CA THR A 163 -5.27 13.55 2.59
C THR A 163 -6.34 12.45 2.46
N PRO A 164 -6.01 11.17 2.70
CA PRO A 164 -6.98 10.10 2.67
C PRO A 164 -7.85 10.19 3.93
N ARG A 165 -8.94 10.93 3.87
CA ARG A 165 -9.91 10.98 4.96
C ARG A 165 -10.92 9.85 4.80
N ALA A 166 -10.79 8.80 5.61
CA ALA A 166 -11.68 7.65 5.55
C ALA A 166 -13.15 8.07 5.61
N LEU A 167 -13.96 7.59 4.66
CA LEU A 167 -15.40 7.70 4.80
C LEU A 167 -15.80 6.78 5.97
N SER A 168 -16.15 7.40 7.10
CA SER A 168 -16.89 6.71 8.14
C SER A 168 -18.16 6.14 7.50
N SER A 169 -18.43 4.87 7.71
CA SER A 169 -19.58 4.09 7.23
C SER A 169 -20.93 4.57 7.77
N ARG A 170 -21.18 5.89 7.74
CA ARG A 170 -22.48 6.50 8.05
C ARG A 170 -23.21 6.87 6.76
N SER A 171 -23.62 5.84 6.04
CA SER A 171 -24.85 5.85 5.24
C SER A 171 -25.17 4.44 4.73
N CYS A 172 -25.31 3.49 5.66
CA CYS A 172 -26.30 2.43 5.48
C CYS A 172 -27.69 3.09 5.56
N THR A 173 -28.07 3.82 4.52
CA THR A 173 -29.47 4.20 4.31
C THR A 173 -30.16 2.92 3.86
N ALA A 174 -30.77 2.22 4.81
CA ALA A 174 -31.73 1.18 4.51
C ALA A 174 -32.80 1.80 3.59
N ALA A 175 -32.82 1.39 2.33
CA ALA A 175 -33.97 1.55 1.48
C ALA A 175 -35.08 0.66 2.07
N SER A 176 -35.90 1.25 2.93
CA SER A 176 -37.20 0.72 3.30
C SER A 176 -38.23 1.80 3.03
N SER A 177 -39.11 1.44 2.10
CA SER A 177 -40.31 2.08 1.61
C SER A 177 -41.11 2.90 2.65
N SER A 178 -41.60 4.04 2.16
CA SER A 178 -42.91 4.65 2.45
C SER A 178 -43.27 4.95 3.91
N GLY A 179 -43.31 6.25 4.25
CA GLY A 179 -43.95 6.74 5.46
C GLY A 179 -43.48 8.13 5.85
N SER A 180 -44.11 9.15 5.28
CA SER A 180 -44.02 10.54 5.74
C SER A 180 -44.46 10.64 7.20
N ARG A 181 -43.50 10.62 8.12
CA ARG A 181 -43.72 10.94 9.53
C ARG A 181 -42.76 12.05 9.93
N THR A 182 -43.31 13.24 10.11
CA THR A 182 -42.63 14.43 10.63
C THR A 182 -41.95 14.12 11.96
N ARG A 183 -40.62 13.99 11.97
CA ARG A 183 -39.84 13.87 13.21
C ARG A 183 -39.75 15.25 13.86
N ARG A 184 -40.51 15.44 14.94
CA ARG A 184 -40.24 16.47 15.96
C ARG A 184 -38.83 16.24 16.51
N THR A 185 -38.02 17.29 16.51
CA THR A 185 -36.75 17.38 17.23
C THR A 185 -36.98 17.23 18.73
N PRO A 186 -36.35 16.28 19.44
CA PRO A 186 -36.33 16.32 20.89
C PRO A 186 -35.42 17.47 21.33
N ARG A 187 -36.00 18.43 22.07
CA ARG A 187 -35.27 19.48 22.76
C ARG A 187 -34.25 18.82 23.70
N ARG A 188 -32.99 19.20 23.52
CA ARG A 188 -31.84 18.84 24.36
C ARG A 188 -32.09 19.42 25.76
N THR A 189 -32.44 18.60 26.74
CA THR A 189 -32.40 18.99 28.15
C THR A 189 -30.95 18.94 28.62
N SER A 190 -30.46 20.06 29.13
CA SER A 190 -29.14 20.15 29.74
C SER A 190 -29.08 19.28 31.02
N PRO A 191 -27.99 18.54 31.28
CA PRO A 191 -27.81 17.86 32.56
C PRO A 191 -27.60 18.90 33.69
N PRO A 192 -28.05 18.61 34.93
CA PRO A 192 -27.81 19.48 36.06
C PRO A 192 -26.31 19.53 36.42
N PRO A 193 -25.82 20.63 37.05
CA PRO A 193 -24.42 20.76 37.44
C PRO A 193 -24.04 19.76 38.53
N TRP A 194 -22.83 19.22 38.40
CA TRP A 194 -22.22 18.26 39.31
C TRP A 194 -21.96 18.93 40.67
N SER A 195 -22.58 18.42 41.73
CA SER A 195 -22.30 18.87 43.10
C SER A 195 -21.07 18.11 43.62
N GLY A 196 -19.95 18.82 43.77
CA GLY A 196 -18.71 18.25 44.31
C GLY A 196 -18.83 17.89 45.81
N PRO A 197 -17.91 17.06 46.34
CA PRO A 197 -17.95 16.63 47.73
C PRO A 197 -17.62 17.78 48.69
N THR A 198 -18.41 17.89 49.77
CA THR A 198 -18.21 18.85 50.87
C THR A 198 -16.96 18.52 51.69
N PRO A 199 -16.17 19.53 52.14
CA PRO A 199 -15.03 19.29 52.99
C PRO A 199 -15.46 18.86 54.40
N ARG A 200 -14.77 17.85 54.94
CA ARG A 200 -14.93 17.35 56.31
C ARG A 200 -14.41 18.40 57.31
N PRO A 201 -15.12 18.66 58.43
CA PRO A 201 -14.58 19.52 59.48
C PRO A 201 -13.43 18.83 60.21
N SER A 202 -12.34 19.57 60.41
CA SER A 202 -11.19 19.21 61.24
C SER A 202 -11.62 19.07 62.69
N ARG A 203 -11.30 17.94 63.34
CA ARG A 203 -11.48 17.77 64.79
C ARG A 203 -10.41 18.56 65.56
N PRO A 204 -10.74 19.13 66.73
CA PRO A 204 -9.75 19.68 67.65
C PRO A 204 -8.89 18.59 68.28
#